data_AF-A0A849D597-F1
#
_entry.id   AF-A0A849D597-F1
#
_cell.length_a   1.000
_cell.length_b   1.000
_cell.length_c   1.000
_cell.angle_alpha   90.00
_cell.angle_beta   90.00
_cell.angle_gamma   90.00
#
_symmetry.space_group_name_H-M   'P 1'
#
loop_
_entity.id
_entity.type
_entity.pdbx_description
1 polymer ?
#
loop_
_entity_poly.entity_id
_entity_poly.type
_entity_poly.pdbx_seq_one_letter_code
_entity_poly.pdbx_strand_id
1 'polypeptide(L)'
;MITNTEIEYKGNLYPDKIVDFKHITDKFLITTANGVILEITVLRNSAIRFRYAIDYRFQPDFSYAISPTASKGFNQLESEETDTEYLIKTSKIQILVDKKSLRVQISDLEGNIINEDELGFHWEENHEFGGNNVKMSKITQSGENFYGMGDKATHSNLKGRRVSNWVTDQYA
;
A
#
# COMPACT_ATOMS: atom_id res chain seq x y z
N MET A 1 29.61 -25.60 -7.73
CA MET A 1 30.21 -24.39 -7.14
C MET A 1 29.96 -23.28 -8.15
N ILE A 2 29.00 -22.40 -7.91
CA ILE A 2 28.74 -21.27 -8.82
C ILE A 2 29.69 -20.16 -8.37
N THR A 3 30.67 -19.83 -9.21
CA THR A 3 31.85 -19.01 -8.88
C THR A 3 31.77 -17.59 -9.41
N ASN A 4 30.58 -17.05 -9.68
CA ASN A 4 30.41 -15.64 -10.02
C ASN A 4 29.02 -15.18 -9.56
N THR A 5 28.99 -14.41 -8.48
CA THR A 5 27.82 -13.60 -8.17
C THR A 5 28.35 -12.24 -7.75
N GLU A 6 28.69 -11.41 -8.73
CA GLU A 6 28.72 -9.97 -8.49
C GLU A 6 27.33 -9.59 -8.00
N ILE A 7 27.24 -9.01 -6.79
CA ILE A 7 25.97 -8.60 -6.20
C ILE A 7 25.50 -7.37 -6.99
N GLU A 8 24.52 -7.58 -7.87
CA GLU A 8 23.92 -6.49 -8.65
C GLU A 8 22.95 -5.70 -7.76
N TYR A 9 23.33 -4.49 -7.38
CA TYR A 9 22.47 -3.56 -6.65
C TYR A 9 21.41 -2.99 -7.59
N LYS A 10 20.20 -3.57 -7.57
CA LYS A 10 19.10 -3.17 -8.46
C LYS A 10 18.39 -1.87 -8.04
N GLY A 11 18.66 -1.35 -6.85
CA GLY A 11 17.98 -0.18 -6.31
C GLY A 11 16.49 -0.42 -6.06
N ASN A 12 15.66 0.58 -6.32
CA ASN A 12 14.21 0.46 -6.18
C ASN A 12 13.61 -0.42 -7.29
N LEU A 13 12.83 -1.41 -6.89
CA LEU A 13 12.00 -2.27 -7.70
C LEU A 13 10.52 -1.86 -7.56
N TYR A 14 9.77 -2.01 -8.64
CA TYR A 14 8.38 -1.56 -8.75
C TYR A 14 7.48 -2.69 -9.28
N PRO A 15 6.18 -2.68 -8.98
CA PRO A 15 5.22 -3.57 -9.63
C PRO A 15 5.20 -3.36 -11.15
N ASP A 16 5.10 -4.46 -11.89
CA ASP A 16 4.88 -4.45 -13.33
C ASP A 16 3.38 -4.43 -13.67
N LYS A 17 3.01 -4.56 -14.95
CA LYS A 17 1.63 -4.68 -15.41
C LYS A 17 0.88 -5.83 -14.71
N ILE A 18 -0.41 -5.60 -14.47
CA ILE A 18 -1.32 -6.60 -13.93
C ILE A 18 -1.52 -7.74 -14.94
N VAL A 19 -1.50 -8.97 -14.46
CA VAL A 19 -1.72 -10.19 -15.26
C VAL A 19 -2.87 -11.06 -14.74
N ASP A 20 -3.31 -10.84 -13.51
CA ASP A 20 -4.44 -11.57 -12.90
C ASP A 20 -5.20 -10.65 -11.93
N PHE A 21 -6.53 -10.74 -11.96
CA PHE A 21 -7.44 -10.03 -11.06
C PHE A 21 -8.52 -11.00 -10.58
N LYS A 22 -8.66 -11.15 -9.27
CA LYS A 22 -9.64 -12.04 -8.65
C LYS A 22 -10.41 -11.32 -7.55
N HIS A 23 -11.73 -11.33 -7.66
CA HIS A 23 -12.63 -10.87 -6.60
C HIS A 23 -13.16 -12.07 -5.80
N ILE A 24 -12.91 -12.09 -4.49
CA ILE A 24 -13.35 -13.13 -3.56
C ILE A 24 -14.02 -12.44 -2.37
N THR A 25 -15.36 -12.42 -2.35
CA THR A 25 -16.16 -11.85 -1.26
C THR A 25 -15.81 -10.37 -0.99
N ASP A 26 -14.99 -10.09 0.02
CA ASP A 26 -14.55 -8.76 0.46
C ASP A 26 -13.14 -8.40 -0.02
N LYS A 27 -12.51 -9.28 -0.82
CA LYS A 27 -11.11 -9.19 -1.23
C LYS A 27 -10.94 -9.09 -2.74
N PHE A 28 -10.01 -8.25 -3.16
CA PHE A 28 -9.51 -8.20 -4.53
C PHE A 28 -8.04 -8.57 -4.51
N LEU A 29 -7.69 -9.65 -5.20
CA LEU A 29 -6.32 -10.13 -5.37
C LEU A 29 -5.85 -9.77 -6.78
N ILE A 30 -4.81 -8.96 -6.84
CA ILE A 30 -4.28 -8.39 -8.07
C ILE A 30 -2.81 -8.81 -8.18
N THR A 31 -2.46 -9.56 -9.22
CA THR A 31 -1.10 -10.07 -9.42
C THR A 31 -0.46 -9.41 -10.63
N THR A 32 0.80 -8.97 -10.49
CA THR A 32 1.60 -8.38 -11.57
C THR A 32 2.54 -9.40 -12.20
N ALA A 33 3.01 -9.09 -13.41
CA ALA A 33 3.91 -9.97 -14.18
C ALA A 33 5.23 -10.30 -13.46
N ASN A 34 5.70 -9.40 -12.59
CA ASN A 34 6.91 -9.59 -11.80
C ASN A 34 6.66 -10.17 -10.40
N GLY A 35 5.45 -10.66 -10.12
CA GLY A 35 5.15 -11.40 -8.89
C GLY A 35 4.71 -10.57 -7.70
N VAL A 36 4.49 -9.27 -7.89
CA VAL A 36 3.85 -8.46 -6.85
C VAL A 36 2.38 -8.84 -6.77
N ILE A 37 1.89 -9.06 -5.54
CA ILE A 37 0.47 -9.26 -5.28
C ILE A 37 -0.02 -8.12 -4.40
N LEU A 38 -1.07 -7.44 -4.84
CA LEU A 38 -1.88 -6.52 -4.04
C LEU A 38 -3.18 -7.22 -3.63
N GLU A 39 -3.40 -7.36 -2.33
CA GLU A 39 -4.69 -7.71 -1.73
C GLU A 39 -5.36 -6.42 -1.21
N ILE A 40 -6.52 -6.08 -1.78
CA ILE A 40 -7.39 -5.02 -1.27
C ILE A 40 -8.53 -5.70 -0.52
N THR A 41 -8.66 -5.47 0.79
CA THR A 41 -9.76 -5.99 1.62
C THR A 41 -10.67 -4.86 2.08
N VAL A 42 -11.96 -4.97 1.79
CA VAL A 42 -12.98 -4.02 2.24
C VAL A 42 -13.45 -4.41 3.64
N LEU A 43 -12.93 -3.73 4.67
CA LEU A 43 -13.31 -4.00 6.05
C LEU A 43 -14.66 -3.34 6.38
N ARG A 44 -14.84 -2.10 5.89
CA ARG A 44 -16.08 -1.31 5.95
C ARG A 44 -16.15 -0.39 4.73
N ASN A 45 -17.29 0.24 4.50
CA ASN A 45 -17.47 1.17 3.37
C ASN A 45 -16.37 2.24 3.27
N SER A 46 -15.82 2.71 4.40
CA SER A 46 -14.74 3.71 4.45
C SER A 46 -13.44 3.20 5.08
N ALA A 47 -13.29 1.89 5.28
CA ALA A 47 -12.11 1.30 5.89
C ALA A 47 -11.59 0.16 5.01
N ILE A 48 -10.46 0.42 4.34
CA ILE A 48 -9.89 -0.46 3.33
C ILE A 48 -8.49 -0.83 3.75
N ARG A 49 -8.17 -2.11 3.63
CA ARG A 49 -6.83 -2.62 3.88
C ARG A 49 -6.15 -2.92 2.55
N PHE A 50 -4.96 -2.38 2.37
CA PHE A 50 -4.07 -2.71 1.26
C PHE A 50 -2.91 -3.55 1.82
N ARG A 51 -2.61 -4.67 1.16
CA ARG A 51 -1.53 -5.55 1.57
C ARG A 51 -0.75 -6.00 0.34
N TYR A 52 0.56 -5.79 0.36
CA TYR A 52 1.45 -6.12 -0.74
C TYR A 52 2.36 -7.31 -0.39
N ALA A 53 2.72 -8.09 -1.40
CA ALA A 53 3.75 -9.13 -1.36
C ALA A 53 4.59 -9.08 -2.64
N ILE A 54 5.85 -9.49 -2.59
CA ILE A 54 6.85 -9.28 -3.67
C ILE A 54 7.33 -10.58 -4.35
N ASP A 55 6.83 -11.75 -3.95
CA ASP A 55 7.27 -13.07 -4.46
C ASP A 55 6.10 -14.06 -4.63
N TYR A 56 4.99 -13.63 -5.23
CA TYR A 56 3.79 -14.46 -5.48
C TYR A 56 3.14 -15.09 -4.22
N ARG A 57 3.58 -14.73 -3.02
CA ARG A 57 3.09 -15.31 -1.76
C ARG A 57 3.01 -14.29 -0.65
N PHE A 58 1.91 -14.32 0.09
CA PHE A 58 1.82 -13.60 1.35
C PHE A 58 2.53 -14.38 2.46
N GLN A 59 3.20 -13.64 3.34
CA GLN A 59 3.61 -14.14 4.65
C GLN A 59 2.38 -14.36 5.55
N PRO A 60 2.49 -14.99 6.73
CA PRO A 60 1.40 -15.07 7.69
C PRO A 60 0.78 -13.69 7.98
N ASP A 61 -0.55 -13.64 8.07
CA ASP A 61 -1.29 -12.40 8.31
C ASP A 61 -1.47 -12.17 9.82
N PHE A 62 -0.46 -11.59 10.46
CA PHE A 62 -0.44 -11.35 11.91
C PHE A 62 -0.24 -9.86 12.23
N SER A 63 -0.91 -9.37 13.28
CA SER A 63 -0.79 -7.99 13.76
C SER A 63 -0.95 -7.90 15.28
N TYR A 64 -0.05 -7.16 15.94
CA TYR A 64 -0.18 -6.82 17.36
C TYR A 64 -1.19 -5.69 17.63
N ALA A 65 -1.59 -4.94 16.60
CA ALA A 65 -2.41 -3.74 16.75
C ALA A 65 -3.88 -3.96 16.36
N ILE A 66 -4.17 -4.93 15.49
CA ILE A 66 -5.52 -5.17 14.99
C ILE A 66 -6.14 -6.34 15.76
N SER A 67 -7.28 -6.10 16.43
CA SER A 67 -8.02 -7.17 17.09
C SER A 67 -8.60 -8.16 16.06
N PRO A 68 -8.47 -9.48 16.28
CA PRO A 68 -9.12 -10.50 15.45
C PRO A 68 -10.65 -10.38 15.41
N THR A 69 -11.25 -9.79 16.44
CA THR A 69 -12.70 -9.60 16.61
C THR A 69 -13.18 -8.20 16.23
N ALA A 70 -12.33 -7.40 15.56
CA ALA A 70 -12.72 -6.08 15.10
C ALA A 70 -13.99 -6.16 14.21
N SER A 71 -14.97 -5.31 14.48
CA SER A 71 -16.22 -5.27 13.70
C SER A 71 -15.95 -4.89 12.24
N LYS A 72 -16.41 -5.74 11.34
CA LYS A 72 -16.36 -5.57 9.88
C LYS A 72 -17.79 -5.49 9.34
N GLY A 73 -17.96 -4.90 8.17
CA GLY A 73 -19.24 -4.83 7.49
C GLY A 73 -19.34 -3.66 6.52
N PHE A 74 -19.80 -3.97 5.33
CA PHE A 74 -20.15 -3.01 4.27
C PHE A 74 -21.48 -3.44 3.66
N ASN A 75 -22.17 -2.50 3.02
CA ASN A 75 -23.49 -2.74 2.42
C ASN A 75 -23.49 -2.64 0.89
N GLN A 76 -22.40 -2.15 0.31
CA GLN A 76 -22.23 -2.03 -1.13
C GLN A 76 -20.76 -2.28 -1.46
N LEU A 77 -20.55 -3.16 -2.43
CA LEU A 77 -19.25 -3.42 -3.02
C LEU A 77 -19.44 -3.80 -4.48
N GLU A 78 -18.95 -2.95 -5.37
CA GLU A 78 -19.00 -3.13 -6.82
C GLU A 78 -17.58 -3.06 -7.37
N SER A 79 -17.33 -3.77 -8.46
CA SER A 79 -16.09 -3.66 -9.21
C SER A 79 -16.36 -3.66 -10.70
N GLU A 80 -15.62 -2.82 -11.42
CA GLU A 80 -15.69 -2.67 -12.86
C GLU A 80 -14.26 -2.75 -13.43
N GLU A 81 -14.13 -3.36 -14.59
CA GLU A 81 -12.88 -3.42 -15.34
C GLU A 81 -13.01 -2.53 -16.58
N THR A 82 -12.11 -1.56 -16.72
CA THR A 82 -11.97 -0.71 -17.91
C THR A 82 -10.78 -1.19 -18.74
N ASP A 83 -10.47 -0.55 -19.86
CA ASP A 83 -9.29 -0.87 -20.65
C ASP A 83 -7.98 -0.61 -19.89
N THR A 84 -7.97 0.38 -19.00
CA THR A 84 -6.76 0.91 -18.36
C THR A 84 -6.72 0.67 -16.86
N GLU A 85 -7.85 0.39 -16.21
CA GLU A 85 -7.95 0.30 -14.76
C GLU A 85 -8.90 -0.80 -14.26
N TYR A 86 -8.74 -1.14 -12.99
CA TYR A 86 -9.80 -1.76 -12.19
C TYR A 86 -10.39 -0.71 -11.24
N LEU A 87 -11.72 -0.60 -11.25
CA LEU A 87 -12.47 0.28 -10.37
C LEU A 87 -13.14 -0.57 -9.30
N ILE A 88 -13.02 -0.17 -8.03
CA ILE A 88 -13.66 -0.79 -6.88
C ILE A 88 -14.42 0.31 -6.14
N LYS A 89 -15.72 0.11 -5.93
CA LYS A 89 -16.60 1.13 -5.37
C LYS A 89 -17.33 0.60 -4.14
N THR A 90 -17.33 1.41 -3.08
CA THR A 90 -18.18 1.21 -1.88
C THR A 90 -19.26 2.28 -1.84
N SER A 91 -20.11 2.27 -0.82
CA SER A 91 -21.07 3.38 -0.60
C SER A 91 -20.44 4.69 -0.10
N LYS A 92 -19.11 4.77 0.03
CA LYS A 92 -18.39 5.96 0.55
C LYS A 92 -17.20 6.41 -0.30
N ILE A 93 -16.51 5.50 -0.96
CA ILE A 93 -15.28 5.81 -1.71
C ILE A 93 -15.20 4.98 -2.98
N GLN A 94 -14.38 5.46 -3.91
CA GLN A 94 -13.97 4.75 -5.10
C GLN A 94 -12.45 4.56 -5.08
N ILE A 95 -12.01 3.37 -5.48
CA ILE A 95 -10.61 2.97 -5.58
C ILE A 95 -10.36 2.62 -7.04
N LEU A 96 -9.31 3.17 -7.60
CA LEU A 96 -8.83 2.88 -8.94
C LEU A 96 -7.45 2.23 -8.83
N VAL A 97 -7.25 1.14 -9.57
CA VAL A 97 -5.96 0.45 -9.68
C VAL A 97 -5.54 0.44 -11.15
N ASP A 98 -4.41 1.10 -11.45
CA ASP A 98 -3.87 1.21 -12.81
C ASP A 98 -3.29 -0.14 -13.27
N LYS A 99 -3.70 -0.59 -14.47
CA LYS A 99 -3.27 -1.88 -15.01
C LYS A 99 -1.82 -1.96 -15.40
N LYS A 100 -1.16 -0.83 -15.68
CA LYS A 100 0.23 -0.80 -16.14
C LYS A 100 1.24 -0.81 -14.98
N SER A 101 0.87 -0.23 -13.84
CA SER A 101 1.81 0.07 -12.75
C SER A 101 1.36 -0.37 -11.36
N LEU A 102 0.16 -0.93 -11.20
CA LEU A 102 -0.46 -1.26 -9.91
C LEU A 102 -0.67 -0.05 -8.98
N ARG A 103 -0.49 1.18 -9.47
CA ARG A 103 -0.72 2.38 -8.67
C ARG A 103 -2.19 2.52 -8.29
N VAL A 104 -2.41 2.99 -7.07
CA VAL A 104 -3.73 3.17 -6.48
C VAL A 104 -4.07 4.65 -6.34
N GLN A 105 -5.31 4.98 -6.69
CA GLN A 105 -5.96 6.26 -6.38
C GLN A 105 -7.25 5.98 -5.59
N ILE A 106 -7.49 6.80 -4.57
CA ILE A 106 -8.71 6.77 -3.75
C ILE A 106 -9.39 8.13 -3.88
N SER A 107 -10.66 8.13 -4.27
CA SER A 107 -11.50 9.32 -4.33
C SER A 107 -12.78 9.13 -3.53
N ASP A 108 -13.47 10.23 -3.26
CA ASP A 108 -14.89 10.16 -2.88
C ASP A 108 -15.77 9.77 -4.08
N LEU A 109 -17.09 9.74 -3.86
CA LEU A 109 -18.08 9.39 -4.89
C LEU A 109 -18.33 10.50 -5.92
N GLU A 110 -17.86 11.72 -5.65
CA GLU A 110 -17.95 12.87 -6.56
C GLU A 110 -16.69 12.99 -7.46
N GLY A 111 -15.66 12.18 -7.17
CA GLY A 111 -14.40 12.14 -7.90
C GLY A 111 -13.31 13.02 -7.30
N ASN A 112 -13.51 13.60 -6.12
CA ASN A 112 -12.45 14.36 -5.44
C ASN A 112 -11.41 13.38 -4.88
N ILE A 113 -10.14 13.57 -5.27
CA ILE A 113 -9.04 12.68 -4.87
C ILE A 113 -8.71 12.90 -3.39
N ILE A 114 -8.72 11.81 -2.62
CA ILE A 114 -8.37 11.78 -1.20
C ILE A 114 -6.91 11.36 -1.02
N ASN A 115 -6.47 10.33 -1.75
CA ASN A 115 -5.10 9.84 -1.68
C ASN A 115 -4.72 9.18 -3.00
N GLU A 116 -3.51 9.43 -3.49
CA GLU A 116 -3.02 8.83 -4.72
C GLU A 116 -1.53 8.52 -4.62
N ASP A 117 -1.13 7.47 -5.32
CA ASP A 117 0.26 7.06 -5.43
C ASP A 117 1.07 8.03 -6.28
N GLU A 118 2.26 8.41 -5.79
CA GLU A 118 3.27 9.09 -6.63
C GLU A 118 4.11 8.02 -7.34
N LEU A 119 5.06 7.43 -6.61
CA LEU A 119 5.73 6.18 -7.03
C LEU A 119 4.96 4.92 -6.60
N GLY A 120 4.05 5.03 -5.63
CA GLY A 120 3.29 3.89 -5.10
C GLY A 120 4.16 2.91 -4.30
N PHE A 121 3.70 1.66 -4.24
CA PHE A 121 4.45 0.58 -3.60
C PHE A 121 5.74 0.28 -4.36
N HIS A 122 6.86 0.24 -3.64
CA HIS A 122 8.15 -0.16 -4.20
C HIS A 122 9.03 -0.71 -3.09
N TRP A 123 10.10 -1.39 -3.45
CA TRP A 123 11.00 -1.98 -2.47
C TRP A 123 12.42 -2.01 -2.97
N GLU A 124 13.36 -2.23 -2.06
CA GLU A 124 14.77 -2.40 -2.36
C GLU A 124 15.28 -3.57 -1.54
N GLU A 125 16.06 -4.45 -2.17
CA GLU A 125 16.66 -5.59 -1.49
C GLU A 125 17.67 -5.10 -0.44
N ASN A 126 17.56 -5.62 0.78
CA ASN A 126 18.47 -5.29 1.86
C ASN A 126 19.56 -6.35 1.93
N HIS A 127 20.70 -6.09 1.29
CA HIS A 127 21.82 -7.03 1.27
C HIS A 127 22.56 -7.15 2.61
N GLU A 128 22.48 -6.14 3.48
CA GLU A 128 23.20 -6.12 4.76
C GLU A 128 22.51 -7.02 5.81
N PHE A 129 21.17 -6.94 5.89
CA PHE A 129 20.39 -7.64 6.91
C PHE A 129 19.46 -8.72 6.33
N GLY A 130 19.46 -8.88 5.00
CA GLY A 130 18.50 -9.73 4.29
C GLY A 130 17.11 -9.11 4.21
N GLY A 131 16.28 -9.66 3.31
CA GLY A 131 14.91 -9.19 3.11
C GLY A 131 14.84 -7.91 2.28
N ASN A 132 13.83 -7.08 2.53
CA ASN A 132 13.52 -5.93 1.68
C ASN A 132 13.14 -4.69 2.50
N ASN A 133 13.68 -3.55 2.11
CA ASN A 133 13.24 -2.23 2.55
C ASN A 133 11.99 -1.84 1.74
N VAL A 134 10.82 -2.01 2.33
CA VAL A 134 9.54 -1.67 1.70
C VAL A 134 9.25 -0.18 1.84
N LYS A 135 8.80 0.43 0.74
CA LYS A 135 8.56 1.87 0.62
C LYS A 135 7.19 2.10 -0.01
N MET A 136 6.59 3.23 0.33
CA MET A 136 5.31 3.67 -0.22
C MET A 136 5.36 5.18 -0.41
N SER A 137 5.18 5.65 -1.64
CA SER A 137 5.14 7.08 -1.94
C SER A 137 3.76 7.51 -2.39
N LYS A 138 3.28 8.62 -1.83
CA LYS A 138 1.98 9.24 -2.12
C LYS A 138 2.18 10.68 -2.55
N ILE A 139 1.28 11.19 -3.39
CA ILE A 139 1.25 12.62 -3.71
C ILE A 139 0.76 13.39 -2.47
N THR A 140 1.45 14.48 -2.16
CA THR A 140 1.01 15.44 -1.14
C THR A 140 0.29 16.59 -1.82
N GLN A 141 -0.96 16.85 -1.41
CA GLN A 141 -1.78 17.90 -2.01
C GLN A 141 -1.37 19.29 -1.50
N SER A 142 -1.69 20.31 -2.31
CA SER A 142 -1.52 21.69 -1.88
C SER A 142 -2.41 21.96 -0.66
N GLY A 143 -1.85 22.59 0.37
CA GLY A 143 -2.57 22.84 1.64
C GLY A 143 -2.74 21.63 2.56
N GLU A 144 -2.35 20.41 2.14
CA GLU A 144 -2.43 19.22 3.01
C GLU A 144 -1.51 19.36 4.23
N ASN A 145 -1.96 18.92 5.40
CA ASN A 145 -1.20 18.94 6.65
C ASN A 145 -1.22 17.56 7.29
N PHE A 146 -0.14 17.19 7.97
CA PHE A 146 0.01 15.87 8.58
C PHE A 146 0.13 16.00 10.09
N TYR A 147 -0.63 15.18 10.82
CA TYR A 147 -0.69 15.17 12.29
C TYR A 147 -0.64 13.72 12.80
N GLY A 148 -0.27 13.53 14.07
CA GLY A 148 -0.22 12.21 14.72
C GLY A 148 1.21 11.73 14.94
N MET A 149 1.49 10.46 14.59
CA MET A 149 2.77 9.76 14.86
C MET A 149 3.14 9.59 16.34
N GLY A 150 2.16 9.76 17.23
CA GLY A 150 2.33 9.57 18.67
C GLY A 150 3.09 10.72 19.33
N ASP A 151 3.77 10.43 20.43
CA ASP A 151 4.55 11.41 21.17
C ASP A 151 5.89 11.66 20.47
N LYS A 152 5.96 12.78 19.74
CA LYS A 152 7.17 13.24 19.04
C LYS A 152 7.46 14.67 19.45
N ALA A 153 8.70 14.94 19.85
CA ALA A 153 9.21 16.28 20.14
C ALA A 153 9.42 17.08 18.84
N THR A 154 8.32 17.44 18.17
CA THR A 154 8.34 18.22 16.93
C THR A 154 7.09 19.09 16.82
N HIS A 155 7.04 19.97 15.81
CA HIS A 155 5.85 20.79 15.58
C HIS A 155 4.65 19.92 15.21
N SER A 156 3.45 20.25 15.69
CA SER A 156 2.26 19.40 15.50
C SER A 156 1.96 19.11 14.03
N ASN A 157 2.18 20.10 13.15
CA ASN A 157 2.17 19.88 11.71
C ASN A 157 3.50 19.28 11.23
N LEU A 158 3.41 18.06 10.70
CA LEU A 158 4.52 17.24 10.21
C LEU A 158 4.83 17.46 8.73
N LYS A 159 4.13 18.36 8.02
CA LYS A 159 4.42 18.64 6.60
C LYS A 159 5.89 19.06 6.43
N GLY A 160 6.57 18.37 5.51
CA GLY A 160 7.99 18.60 5.21
C GLY A 160 8.96 18.05 6.26
N ARG A 161 8.48 17.30 7.26
CA ARG A 161 9.32 16.71 8.32
C ARG A 161 9.55 15.23 8.07
N ARG A 162 10.72 14.75 8.48
CA ARG A 162 11.04 13.32 8.58
C ARG A 162 10.99 12.90 10.03
N VAL A 163 10.24 11.84 10.32
CA VAL A 163 10.09 11.26 11.67
C VAL A 163 10.36 9.75 11.62
N SER A 164 10.83 9.18 12.72
CA SER A 164 11.08 7.74 12.85
C SER A 164 10.25 7.14 13.98
N ASN A 165 9.84 5.88 13.82
CA ASN A 165 9.24 5.07 14.87
C ASN A 165 10.25 4.02 15.36
N TRP A 166 11.29 4.51 16.03
CA TRP A 166 12.20 3.69 16.82
C TRP A 166 11.99 4.07 18.28
N VAL A 167 11.66 3.10 19.14
CA VAL A 167 11.52 3.36 20.58
C VAL A 167 12.93 3.53 21.13
N THR A 168 13.28 4.78 21.42
CA THR A 168 14.61 5.15 21.92
C THR A 168 14.48 5.65 23.34
N ASP A 169 15.29 5.11 24.25
CA ASP A 169 15.59 5.78 25.50
C ASP A 169 16.67 6.83 25.24
N GLN A 170 16.26 8.09 25.10
CA GLN A 170 17.14 9.21 24.81
C GLN A 170 16.82 10.35 25.77
N TYR A 171 17.82 10.78 26.54
CA TYR A 171 17.74 12.02 27.31
C TYR A 171 17.78 13.22 26.35
N ALA A 172 16.86 14.18 26.57
CA ALA A 172 16.80 15.44 25.84
C ALA A 172 17.83 16.45 26.35
#